data_AF-A0A7Y3BC89-F1
#
_entry.id   AF-A0A7Y3BC89-F1
#
_cell.length_a   1.000
_cell.length_b   1.000
_cell.length_c   1.000
_cell.angle_alpha   90.00
_cell.angle_beta   90.00
_cell.angle_gamma   90.00
#
_symmetry.space_group_name_H-M   'P 1'
#
loop_
_entity.id
_entity.type
_entity.pdbx_description
1 polymer ?
#
loop_
_entity_poly.entity_id
_entity_poly.type
_entity_poly.pdbx_seq_one_letter_code
_entity_poly.pdbx_strand_id
1 'polypeptide(L)'
;VPTSVTPPGVKVFLSNLSETAMANAQAAVPDAREMRYGTRYLQAVFGLNCMGGSKLTNANRRAVLFSRNPITGESIVIDRSLESLLRRADRDEFNPYILPEDALACYDSSIVSIKNLAAILGVGAAVIYASDQ
;
A
#
# COMPACT_ATOMS: atom_id res chain seq x y z
N VAL A 1 1.03 -6.59 -35.78
CA VAL A 1 -0.18 -6.86 -34.96
C VAL A 1 0.31 -7.56 -33.69
N PRO A 2 0.03 -7.08 -32.47
CA PRO A 2 0.41 -7.84 -31.28
C PRO A 2 -0.44 -9.11 -31.22
N THR A 3 0.16 -10.27 -31.01
CA THR A 3 -0.56 -11.56 -30.98
C THR A 3 -1.25 -11.82 -29.65
N SER A 4 -2.44 -12.42 -29.73
CA SER A 4 -3.37 -12.84 -28.66
C SER A 4 -2.87 -13.93 -27.69
N VAL A 5 -1.56 -14.12 -27.54
CA VAL A 5 -0.98 -15.21 -26.71
C VAL A 5 -0.37 -14.65 -25.44
N THR A 6 -1.08 -13.74 -24.77
CA THR A 6 -0.83 -13.49 -23.35
C THR A 6 -2.02 -14.09 -22.62
N PRO A 7 -1.83 -15.10 -21.74
CA PRO A 7 -2.90 -15.57 -20.88
C PRO A 7 -3.54 -14.38 -20.17
N PRO A 8 -4.88 -14.31 -20.07
CA PRO A 8 -5.53 -13.22 -19.33
C PRO A 8 -4.91 -13.15 -17.94
N GLY A 9 -4.59 -11.94 -17.48
CA GLY A 9 -4.00 -11.75 -16.16
C GLY A 9 -4.97 -12.16 -15.05
N VAL A 10 -4.48 -12.18 -13.81
CA VAL A 10 -5.34 -12.21 -12.63
C VAL A 10 -5.87 -10.80 -12.38
N LYS A 11 -7.20 -10.66 -12.26
CA LYS A 11 -7.81 -9.39 -11.87
C LYS A 11 -7.76 -9.25 -10.36
N VAL A 12 -7.26 -8.11 -9.89
CA VAL A 12 -7.13 -7.79 -8.46
C VAL A 12 -7.72 -6.42 -8.16
N PHE A 13 -8.11 -6.23 -6.90
CA PHE A 13 -8.68 -4.99 -6.39
C PHE A 13 -7.66 -4.26 -5.53
N LEU A 14 -7.57 -2.94 -5.70
CA LEU A 14 -6.48 -2.15 -5.13
C LEU A 14 -7.00 -0.97 -4.32
N SER A 15 -6.32 -0.70 -3.21
CA SER A 15 -6.55 0.46 -2.37
C SER A 15 -5.23 1.04 -1.91
N ASN A 16 -4.96 2.28 -2.31
CA ASN A 16 -3.78 3.03 -1.87
C ASN A 16 -4.18 4.35 -1.20
N LEU A 17 -5.02 4.24 -0.18
CA LEU A 17 -5.40 5.39 0.64
C LEU A 17 -4.33 5.61 1.73
N SER A 18 -3.76 6.81 1.75
CA SER A 18 -2.75 7.26 2.71
C SER A 18 -3.01 8.70 3.14
N GLU A 19 -2.34 9.17 4.20
CA GLU A 19 -2.34 10.59 4.58
C GLU A 19 -1.94 11.48 3.38
N THR A 20 -1.05 10.96 2.52
CA THR A 20 -0.58 11.66 1.32
C THR A 20 -1.42 11.44 0.06
N ALA A 21 -2.33 10.45 0.06
CA ALA A 21 -3.19 10.14 -1.07
C ALA A 21 -4.57 9.69 -0.58
N MET A 22 -5.53 10.62 -0.57
CA MET A 22 -6.89 10.40 -0.06
C MET A 22 -7.76 9.53 -0.99
N ALA A 23 -7.29 9.22 -2.20
CA ALA A 23 -7.93 8.29 -3.11
C ALA A 23 -6.92 7.68 -4.10
N ASN A 24 -7.33 6.58 -4.73
CA ASN A 24 -6.53 5.80 -5.68
C ASN A 24 -6.03 6.66 -6.87
N ALA A 25 -6.87 7.57 -7.37
CA ALA A 25 -6.54 8.45 -8.48
C ALA A 25 -5.35 9.38 -8.17
N GLN A 26 -5.27 9.92 -6.96
CA GLN A 26 -4.15 10.77 -6.51
C GLN A 26 -2.83 9.98 -6.45
N ALA A 27 -2.91 8.68 -6.16
CA ALA A 27 -1.77 7.77 -6.18
C ALA A 27 -1.48 7.19 -7.58
N ALA A 28 -2.23 7.59 -8.62
CA ALA A 28 -2.17 7.01 -9.97
C ALA A 28 -2.35 5.48 -9.98
N VAL A 29 -3.19 4.96 -9.09
CA VAL A 29 -3.54 3.54 -8.99
C VAL A 29 -5.00 3.38 -9.46
N PRO A 30 -5.32 2.38 -10.31
CA PRO A 30 -6.71 2.06 -10.62
C PRO A 30 -7.34 1.22 -9.51
N ASP A 31 -8.66 1.28 -9.34
CA ASP A 31 -9.39 0.48 -8.32
C ASP A 31 -9.27 -1.02 -8.54
N ALA A 32 -9.08 -1.44 -9.79
CA ALA A 32 -8.76 -2.80 -10.15
C ALA A 32 -7.77 -2.83 -11.31
N ARG A 33 -6.92 -3.86 -11.35
CA ARG A 33 -6.01 -4.09 -12.48
C ARG A 33 -5.83 -5.55 -12.79
N GLU A 34 -5.45 -5.82 -14.02
CA GLU A 34 -4.90 -7.12 -14.40
C GLU A 34 -3.41 -7.17 -14.03
N MET A 35 -3.02 -8.27 -13.40
CA MET A 35 -1.64 -8.62 -13.10
C MET A 35 -1.28 -9.91 -13.84
N ARG A 36 -0.01 -10.07 -14.20
CA ARG A 36 0.44 -11.31 -14.85
C ARG A 36 0.32 -12.48 -13.87
N TYR A 37 -0.03 -13.67 -14.34
CA TYR A 37 0.14 -14.89 -13.55
C TYR A 37 1.58 -15.02 -13.02
N GLY A 38 1.70 -15.45 -11.77
CA GLY A 38 2.99 -15.52 -11.09
C GLY A 38 3.47 -14.19 -10.52
N THR A 39 2.69 -13.11 -10.63
CA THR A 39 2.96 -11.87 -9.88
C THR A 39 2.97 -12.20 -8.38
N ARG A 40 4.02 -11.76 -7.70
CA ARG A 40 4.15 -11.96 -6.24
C ARG A 40 3.71 -10.73 -5.48
N TYR A 41 3.36 -10.93 -4.21
CA TYR A 41 2.89 -9.90 -3.29
C TYR A 41 3.72 -8.61 -3.33
N LEU A 42 5.05 -8.68 -3.23
CA LEU A 42 5.92 -7.50 -3.30
C LEU A 42 5.79 -6.77 -4.64
N GLN A 43 5.75 -7.48 -5.76
CA GLN A 43 5.60 -6.86 -7.09
C GLN A 43 4.26 -6.12 -7.21
N ALA A 44 3.19 -6.72 -6.66
CA ALA A 44 1.89 -6.08 -6.58
C ALA A 44 1.96 -4.81 -5.73
N VAL A 45 2.51 -4.88 -4.52
CA VAL A 45 2.67 -3.73 -3.60
C VAL A 45 3.47 -2.59 -4.24
N PHE A 46 4.55 -2.87 -4.97
CA PHE A 46 5.27 -1.86 -5.74
C PHE A 46 4.36 -1.23 -6.81
N GLY A 47 3.56 -2.04 -7.50
CA GLY A 47 2.58 -1.58 -8.49
C GLY A 47 1.38 -0.82 -7.93
N LEU A 48 1.16 -0.84 -6.61
CA LEU A 48 0.19 0.01 -5.91
C LEU A 48 0.81 1.33 -5.46
N ASN A 49 2.07 1.64 -5.76
CA ASN A 49 2.78 2.82 -5.23
C ASN A 49 2.76 2.88 -3.69
N CYS A 50 2.76 1.73 -3.03
CA CYS A 50 2.88 1.65 -1.56
C CYS A 50 4.32 1.73 -1.09
N MET A 51 5.26 1.58 -2.03
CA MET A 51 6.68 1.77 -1.81
C MET A 51 7.08 3.11 -2.40
N GLY A 52 7.65 4.00 -1.60
CA GLY A 52 8.10 5.32 -2.06
C GLY A 52 8.01 6.39 -0.97
N GLY A 53 8.33 7.63 -1.33
CA GLY A 53 8.33 8.80 -0.44
C GLY A 53 9.52 8.85 0.54
N SER A 54 9.47 9.76 1.53
CA SER A 54 10.59 9.93 2.46
C SER A 54 10.72 8.72 3.40
N LYS A 55 11.95 8.27 3.67
CA LYS A 55 12.21 7.17 4.61
C LYS A 55 11.66 7.45 6.01
N LEU A 56 11.64 8.71 6.43
CA LEU A 56 11.09 9.15 7.73
C LEU A 56 9.57 8.98 7.83
N THR A 57 8.84 9.21 6.74
CA THR A 57 7.37 9.13 6.71
C THR A 57 6.85 7.75 6.30
N ASN A 58 7.63 6.98 5.54
CA ASN A 58 7.19 5.71 4.96
C ASN A 58 7.84 4.46 5.57
N ALA A 59 8.76 4.61 6.53
CA ALA A 59 9.45 3.48 7.18
C ALA A 59 8.47 2.43 7.76
N ASN A 60 7.31 2.88 8.23
CA ASN A 60 6.35 2.01 8.92
C ASN A 60 5.12 1.67 8.07
N ARG A 61 5.14 1.91 6.74
CA ARG A 61 4.02 1.58 5.86
C ARG A 61 3.77 0.08 5.84
N ARG A 62 2.49 -0.30 5.87
CA ARG A 62 2.04 -1.69 5.83
C ARG A 62 1.24 -1.93 4.56
N ALA A 63 1.28 -3.15 4.06
CA ALA A 63 0.36 -3.59 3.03
C ALA A 63 -0.36 -4.86 3.49
N VAL A 64 -1.64 -4.93 3.19
CA VAL A 64 -2.52 -6.04 3.56
C VAL A 64 -3.02 -6.68 2.28
N LEU A 65 -2.83 -7.98 2.17
CA LEU A 65 -3.40 -8.83 1.14
C LEU A 65 -4.59 -9.57 1.73
N PHE A 66 -5.75 -9.40 1.10
CA PHE A 66 -6.94 -10.18 1.32
C PHE A 66 -7.05 -11.18 0.18
N SER A 67 -7.01 -12.46 0.52
CA SER A 67 -7.05 -13.56 -0.43
C SER A 67 -8.06 -14.61 0.04
N ARG A 68 -8.28 -15.62 -0.80
CA ARG A 68 -9.10 -16.78 -0.47
C ARG A 68 -8.36 -18.04 -0.86
N ASN A 69 -8.34 -19.03 0.03
CA ASN A 69 -7.80 -20.34 -0.30
C ASN A 69 -8.63 -20.94 -1.46
N PRO A 70 -8.04 -21.23 -2.63
CA PRO A 70 -8.79 -21.72 -3.77
C PRO A 70 -9.30 -23.16 -3.58
N ILE A 71 -8.78 -23.90 -2.59
CA ILE A 71 -9.16 -25.27 -2.28
C ILE A 71 -10.25 -25.29 -1.20
N THR A 72 -10.02 -24.60 -0.08
CA THR A 72 -10.94 -24.62 1.08
C THR A 72 -12.00 -23.52 1.04
N GLY A 73 -11.78 -22.47 0.25
CA GLY A 73 -12.63 -21.29 0.22
C GLY A 73 -12.47 -20.39 1.44
N GLU A 74 -11.53 -20.65 2.35
CA GLU A 74 -11.33 -19.83 3.55
C GLU A 74 -10.69 -18.48 3.23
N SER A 75 -11.14 -17.43 3.89
CA SER A 75 -10.54 -16.09 3.77
C SER A 75 -9.17 -16.06 4.45
N ILE A 76 -8.18 -15.51 3.74
CA ILE A 76 -6.81 -15.36 4.20
C ILE A 76 -6.49 -13.87 4.24
N VAL A 77 -5.92 -13.40 5.36
CA VAL A 77 -5.44 -12.02 5.51
C VAL A 77 -3.95 -12.04 5.84
N ILE A 78 -3.16 -11.38 4.99
CA ILE A 78 -1.71 -11.30 5.11
C ILE A 78 -1.32 -9.84 5.25
N ASP A 79 -0.99 -9.43 6.48
CA ASP A 79 -0.49 -8.10 6.79
C ASP A 79 1.03 -8.13 6.96
N ARG A 80 1.75 -7.25 6.26
CA ARG A 80 3.22 -7.12 6.33
C ARG A 80 3.65 -5.66 6.48
N SER A 81 4.64 -5.45 7.35
CA SER A 81 5.49 -4.25 7.33
C SER A 81 6.40 -4.31 6.11
N LEU A 82 6.36 -3.27 5.28
CA LEU A 82 7.11 -3.24 4.03
C LEU A 82 8.62 -3.11 4.27
N GLU A 83 9.03 -2.30 5.25
CA GLU A 83 10.44 -2.16 5.62
C GLU A 83 11.04 -3.47 6.13
N SER A 84 10.33 -4.17 7.02
CA SER A 84 10.77 -5.47 7.55
C SER A 84 10.89 -6.52 6.43
N LEU A 85 9.93 -6.51 5.50
CA LEU A 85 9.91 -7.43 4.37
C LEU A 85 11.03 -7.15 3.36
N LEU A 86 11.44 -5.90 3.17
CA LEU A 86 12.57 -5.55 2.31
C LEU A 86 13.93 -5.89 2.93
N ARG A 87 14.08 -5.72 4.25
CA ARG A 87 15.36 -5.87 4.94
C ARG A 87 15.72 -7.32 5.26
N ARG A 88 14.75 -8.23 5.26
CA ARG A 88 14.98 -9.64 5.59
C ARG A 88 15.60 -10.41 4.41
N ALA A 89 16.38 -11.45 4.74
CA ALA A 89 17.03 -12.31 3.76
C ALA A 89 16.09 -13.42 3.23
N ASP A 90 15.19 -13.91 4.07
CA ASP A 90 14.17 -14.94 3.84
C ASP A 90 12.87 -14.38 3.24
N ARG A 91 12.92 -13.20 2.58
CA ARG A 91 11.71 -12.48 2.13
C ARG A 91 10.82 -13.28 1.19
N ASP A 92 11.38 -14.23 0.45
CA ASP A 92 10.65 -15.03 -0.53
C ASP A 92 9.63 -15.97 0.13
N GLU A 93 9.84 -16.36 1.40
CA GLU A 93 8.88 -17.14 2.19
C GLU A 93 7.64 -16.33 2.58
N PHE A 94 7.76 -15.00 2.59
CA PHE A 94 6.71 -14.05 2.98
C PHE A 94 6.15 -13.28 1.78
N ASN A 95 6.45 -13.74 0.56
CA ASN A 95 6.09 -13.11 -0.69
C ASN A 95 5.23 -14.05 -1.54
N PRO A 96 3.97 -14.30 -1.13
CA PRO A 96 3.08 -15.25 -1.80
C PRO A 96 2.73 -14.79 -3.21
N TYR A 97 2.23 -15.72 -4.02
CA TYR A 97 1.65 -15.39 -5.32
C TYR A 97 0.31 -14.68 -5.13
N ILE A 98 0.05 -13.74 -6.04
CA ILE A 98 -1.25 -13.11 -6.18
C ILE A 98 -2.17 -14.04 -6.97
N LEU A 99 -3.36 -14.24 -6.42
CA LEU A 99 -4.41 -15.05 -6.98
C LEU A 99 -5.50 -14.18 -7.63
N PRO A 100 -6.35 -14.76 -8.51
CA PRO A 100 -7.54 -14.08 -8.98
C PRO A 100 -8.40 -13.58 -7.82
N GLU A 101 -8.93 -12.38 -7.96
CA GLU A 101 -9.83 -11.73 -6.99
C GLU A 101 -9.20 -11.35 -5.65
N ASP A 102 -7.87 -11.45 -5.55
CA ASP A 102 -7.14 -10.88 -4.42
C ASP A 102 -7.38 -9.36 -4.33
N ALA A 103 -7.44 -8.85 -3.10
CA ALA A 103 -7.49 -7.43 -2.83
C ALA A 103 -6.26 -7.01 -2.02
N LEU A 104 -5.67 -5.87 -2.39
CA LEU A 104 -4.52 -5.30 -1.70
C LEU A 104 -4.84 -3.89 -1.22
N ALA A 105 -4.48 -3.62 0.03
CA ALA A 105 -4.61 -2.31 0.63
C ALA A 105 -3.29 -1.86 1.24
N CYS A 106 -3.02 -0.57 1.17
CA CYS A 106 -1.87 0.03 1.82
C CYS A 106 -2.29 0.98 2.93
N TYR A 107 -1.60 0.87 4.05
CA TYR A 107 -1.87 1.64 5.25
C TYR A 107 -0.63 2.41 5.63
N ASP A 108 -0.79 3.72 5.81
CA ASP A 108 0.26 4.54 6.37
C ASP A 108 0.55 4.16 7.82
N SER A 109 1.80 4.40 8.20
CA SER A 109 2.17 4.37 9.59
C SER A 109 1.56 5.53 10.35
N SER A 110 1.11 5.27 11.58
CA SER A 110 0.58 6.28 12.51
C SER A 110 1.64 7.26 13.04
N ILE A 111 2.73 7.52 12.32
CA ILE A 111 3.74 8.49 12.76
C ILE A 111 3.28 9.89 12.34
N VAL A 112 3.05 10.75 13.33
CA VAL A 112 2.85 12.18 13.12
C VAL A 112 4.06 12.74 12.37
N SER A 113 3.88 13.08 11.09
CA SER A 113 4.91 13.76 10.31
C SER A 113 5.37 15.03 11.04
N ILE A 114 6.67 15.35 11.03
CA ILE A 114 7.20 16.59 11.62
C ILE A 114 6.50 17.83 11.02
N LYS A 115 6.03 17.75 9.77
CA LYS A 115 5.20 18.79 9.16
C LYS A 115 3.83 18.91 9.84
N ASN A 116 3.20 17.80 10.21
CA ASN A 116 1.95 17.81 10.97
C ASN A 116 2.18 18.39 12.36
N LEU A 117 3.31 18.05 13.01
CA LEU A 117 3.68 18.65 14.30
C LEU A 117 3.95 20.16 14.18
N ALA A 118 4.70 20.60 13.17
CA ALA A 118 4.96 22.01 12.92
C ALA A 118 3.70 22.79 12.55
N ALA A 119 2.76 22.19 11.80
CA ALA A 119 1.47 22.78 11.51
C ALA A 119 0.59 22.92 12.76
N ILE A 120 0.53 21.89 13.61
CA ILE A 120 -0.20 21.93 14.89
C ILE A 120 0.40 23.00 15.81
N LEU A 121 1.73 23.04 15.95
CA LEU A 121 2.42 24.03 16.78
C LEU A 121 2.30 25.45 16.20
N GLY A 122 2.37 25.60 14.88
CA GLY A 122 2.22 26.89 14.20
C GLY A 122 0.80 27.45 14.31
N VAL A 123 -0.22 26.62 14.16
CA VAL A 123 -1.62 27.00 14.40
C VAL A 123 -1.85 27.33 15.87
N GLY A 124 -1.31 26.52 16.80
CA GLY A 124 -1.38 26.80 18.23
C GLY A 124 -0.75 28.15 18.60
N ALA A 125 0.45 28.45 18.08
CA ALA A 125 1.11 29.72 18.30
C ALA A 125 0.33 30.90 17.70
N ALA A 126 -0.23 30.75 16.50
CA ALA A 126 -1.04 31.79 15.86
C ALA A 126 -2.35 32.07 16.62
N VAL A 127 -3.02 31.03 17.12
CA VAL A 127 -4.26 31.16 17.92
C VAL A 127 -3.98 31.82 19.26
N ILE A 128 -2.90 31.44 19.94
CA ILE A 128 -2.47 32.08 21.20
C ILE A 128 -2.17 33.56 20.97
N TYR A 129 -1.41 33.88 19.91
CA TYR A 129 -1.09 35.27 19.56
C TYR A 129 -2.33 36.10 19.21
N ALA A 130 -3.34 35.49 18.58
CA ALA A 130 -4.60 36.17 18.26
C ALA A 130 -5.54 36.34 19.47
N SER A 131 -5.38 35.54 20.53
CA SER A 131 -6.16 35.67 21.77
C SER A 131 -5.60 36.70 22.76
N ASP A 132 -4.40 37.23 22.50
CA ASP A 132 -3.68 38.21 23.32
C ASP A 132 -3.77 39.66 22.74
N GLN A 133 -4.66 39.89 21.75
CA GLN A 133 -5.07 41.22 21.24
C GLN A 133 -6.54 41.48 21.57
#